data_AF-A0A7K7LG01-F1
#
_entry.id   AF-A0A7K7LG01-F1
#
_cell.length_a   1.000
_cell.length_b   1.000
_cell.length_c   1.000
_cell.angle_alpha   90.00
_cell.angle_beta   90.00
_cell.angle_gamma   90.00
#
_symmetry.space_group_name_H-M   'P 1'
#
loop_
_entity.id
_entity.type
_entity.pdbx_description
1 polymer ?
#
loop_
_entity_poly.entity_id
_entity_poly.type
_entity_poly.pdbx_seq_one_letter_code
_entity_poly.pdbx_strand_id
1 'polypeptide(L)'
;RRSINKGVHFTCPFARSCPVTKAKRRQCQACRLQKCLDVGMRKDMIMSEEALGRRRALRRQRRLAREQPGELTAEQRELIGILIAAHQRTFDSSFSQFAHYRPAVRLYIPSPRSPSPSGPGAPSAVPLPQPECGAEDGAEDVLPDVFSMLPHFADLSTFMIQQVIKFAKEIPAFRSGEGARGGFLGVPPPTRQCHPTASSGR
;
A
#
# COMPACT_ATOMS: atom_id res chain seq x y z
N ARG A 1 32.75 -0.49 -8.38
CA ARG A 1 33.41 -0.82 -9.67
C ARG A 1 34.47 0.25 -9.93
N ARG A 2 35.74 -0.07 -10.22
CA ARG A 2 36.78 0.92 -10.56
C ARG A 2 37.25 0.63 -11.98
N SER A 3 36.91 1.48 -12.93
CA SER A 3 37.53 1.48 -14.25
C SER A 3 38.89 2.18 -14.15
N ILE A 4 39.90 1.63 -14.82
CA ILE A 4 41.14 2.36 -15.09
C ILE A 4 40.94 3.09 -16.43
N ASN A 5 41.24 4.38 -16.49
CA ASN A 5 41.21 5.11 -17.74
C ASN A 5 42.39 4.63 -18.61
N LYS A 6 42.17 4.52 -19.92
CA LYS A 6 43.24 4.13 -20.86
C LYS A 6 44.34 5.21 -20.80
N GLY A 7 45.60 4.79 -20.70
CA GLY A 7 46.76 5.68 -20.69
C GLY A 7 47.25 6.15 -19.31
N VAL A 8 46.59 5.77 -18.21
CA VAL A 8 47.06 6.13 -16.87
C VAL A 8 48.17 5.16 -16.42
N HIS A 9 49.38 5.68 -16.22
CA HIS A 9 50.50 4.95 -15.62
C HIS A 9 50.67 5.37 -14.16
N PHE A 10 50.64 4.40 -13.24
CA PHE A 10 50.87 4.68 -11.83
C PHE A 10 52.32 4.38 -11.45
N THR A 11 52.98 5.34 -10.79
CA THR A 11 54.32 5.18 -10.25
C THR A 11 54.25 4.95 -8.74
N CYS A 12 55.03 4.00 -8.22
CA CYS A 12 55.16 3.82 -6.79
C CYS A 12 56.07 4.94 -6.23
N PRO A 13 55.65 5.69 -5.19
CA PRO A 13 56.51 6.67 -4.54
C PRO A 13 57.54 6.04 -3.58
N PHE A 14 57.48 4.72 -3.40
CA PHE A 14 58.36 3.93 -2.54
C PHE A 14 59.10 2.86 -3.38
N ALA A 15 59.46 1.73 -2.78
CA ALA A 15 60.26 0.66 -3.42
C ALA A 15 59.46 -0.36 -4.27
N ARG A 16 58.34 0.04 -4.89
CA ARG A 16 57.41 -0.87 -5.63
C ARG A 16 56.95 -2.15 -4.90
N SER A 17 57.14 -2.24 -3.59
CA SER A 17 56.82 -3.40 -2.74
C SER A 17 55.84 -3.08 -1.60
N CYS A 18 54.97 -2.07 -1.79
CA CYS A 18 54.09 -1.61 -0.72
C CYS A 18 53.09 -2.69 -0.28
N PRO A 19 52.90 -2.92 1.04
CA PRO A 19 51.95 -3.90 1.54
C PRO A 19 50.50 -3.46 1.26
N VAL A 20 49.80 -4.17 0.39
CA VAL A 20 48.39 -3.89 0.02
C VAL A 20 47.44 -4.58 0.99
N THR A 21 47.11 -3.90 2.09
CA THR A 21 46.13 -4.34 3.13
C THR A 21 44.81 -3.57 3.05
N LYS A 22 43.76 -4.01 3.77
CA LYS A 22 42.44 -3.34 3.76
C LYS A 22 42.53 -1.84 4.13
N ALA A 23 43.35 -1.50 5.11
CA ALA A 23 43.57 -0.13 5.58
C ALA A 23 44.44 0.70 4.62
N LYS A 24 45.54 0.12 4.12
CA LYS A 24 46.58 0.86 3.40
C LYS A 24 46.53 0.73 1.87
N ARG A 25 45.62 -0.08 1.31
CA ARG A 25 45.51 -0.31 -0.17
C ARG A 25 45.27 0.95 -1.02
N ARG A 26 44.91 2.09 -0.44
CA ARG A 26 44.73 3.36 -1.18
C ARG A 26 46.02 4.19 -1.27
N GLN A 27 47.05 3.87 -0.48
CA GLN A 27 48.28 4.66 -0.37
C GLN A 27 49.20 4.53 -1.59
N CYS A 28 49.18 3.39 -2.29
CA CYS A 28 49.97 3.19 -3.50
C CYS A 28 49.13 2.56 -4.61
N GLN A 29 48.76 3.36 -5.61
CA GLN A 29 47.96 2.90 -6.75
C GLN A 29 48.73 1.93 -7.64
N ALA A 30 50.05 2.12 -7.77
CA ALA A 30 50.94 1.23 -8.54
C ALA A 30 51.00 -0.18 -7.97
N CYS A 31 51.37 -0.34 -6.69
CA CYS A 31 51.46 -1.65 -6.04
C CYS A 31 50.09 -2.33 -5.93
N ARG A 32 49.02 -1.54 -5.76
CA ARG A 32 47.65 -2.07 -5.78
C ARG A 32 47.28 -2.62 -7.15
N LEU A 33 47.56 -1.89 -8.22
CA LEU A 33 47.27 -2.33 -9.58
C LEU A 33 48.10 -3.58 -9.92
N GLN A 34 49.40 -3.58 -9.60
CA GLN A 34 50.29 -4.72 -9.80
C GLN A 34 49.73 -5.98 -9.11
N LYS A 35 49.41 -5.90 -7.82
CA LYS A 35 48.80 -7.02 -7.08
C LYS A 35 47.49 -7.50 -7.70
N CYS A 36 46.66 -6.59 -8.24
CA CYS A 36 45.44 -6.97 -8.95
C CYS A 36 45.75 -7.79 -10.22
N LEU A 37 46.77 -7.39 -10.98
CA LEU A 37 47.21 -8.14 -12.16
C LEU A 37 47.82 -9.50 -11.76
N ASP A 38 48.61 -9.54 -10.68
CA ASP A 38 49.27 -10.75 -10.17
C ASP A 38 48.26 -11.81 -9.72
N VAL A 39 47.11 -11.41 -9.15
CA VAL A 39 46.01 -12.33 -8.82
C VAL A 39 45.13 -12.69 -10.04
N GLY A 40 45.55 -12.33 -11.25
CA GLY A 40 44.89 -12.71 -12.50
C GLY A 40 43.76 -11.78 -12.97
N MET A 41 43.65 -10.55 -12.42
CA MET A 41 42.68 -9.59 -12.98
C MET A 41 43.12 -9.15 -14.38
N ARG A 42 42.36 -9.56 -15.38
CA ARG A 42 42.61 -9.27 -16.79
C ARG A 42 42.28 -7.83 -17.17
N LYS A 43 43.26 -7.08 -17.69
CA LYS A 43 43.09 -5.68 -18.14
C LYS A 43 42.12 -5.58 -19.33
N ASP A 44 42.10 -6.60 -20.18
CA ASP A 44 41.23 -6.76 -21.35
C ASP A 44 39.77 -7.08 -20.99
N MET A 45 39.50 -7.54 -19.76
CA MET A 45 38.13 -7.75 -19.26
C MET A 45 37.47 -6.46 -18.72
N ILE A 46 38.19 -5.33 -18.78
CA ILE A 46 37.63 -4.01 -18.48
C ILE A 46 36.93 -3.50 -19.75
N MET A 47 35.61 -3.33 -19.69
CA MET A 47 34.84 -2.73 -20.80
C MET A 47 35.49 -1.43 -21.27
N SER A 48 35.63 -1.27 -22.59
CA SER A 48 36.13 -0.03 -23.17
C SER A 48 35.27 1.17 -22.74
N GLU A 49 35.87 2.36 -22.69
CA GLU A 49 35.16 3.60 -22.39
C GLU A 49 33.96 3.80 -23.33
N GLU A 50 34.15 3.50 -24.61
CA GLU A 50 33.11 3.52 -25.63
C GLU A 50 31.96 2.55 -25.33
N ALA A 51 32.26 1.29 -24.96
CA ALA A 51 31.23 0.31 -24.59
C ALA A 51 30.48 0.70 -23.31
N LEU A 52 31.17 1.35 -22.36
CA LEU A 52 30.56 1.89 -21.15
C LEU A 52 29.67 3.10 -21.48
N GLY A 53 30.10 3.96 -22.41
CA GLY A 53 29.33 5.06 -22.98
C GLY A 53 28.05 4.58 -23.65
N ARG A 54 28.15 3.60 -24.56
CA ARG A 54 26.99 2.95 -25.22
C ARG A 54 26.01 2.37 -24.20
N ARG A 55 26.50 1.66 -23.17
CA ARG A 55 25.64 1.13 -22.09
C ARG A 55 24.96 2.24 -21.29
N ARG A 56 25.64 3.35 -21.01
CA ARG A 56 25.06 4.51 -20.31
C ARG A 56 23.99 5.18 -21.18
N ALA A 57 24.23 5.34 -22.48
CA ALA A 57 23.28 5.91 -23.43
C ALA A 57 22.01 5.06 -23.53
N LEU A 58 22.14 3.74 -23.69
CA LEU A 58 20.99 2.82 -23.73
C LEU A 58 20.15 2.88 -22.45
N ARG A 59 20.80 2.99 -21.29
CA ARG A 59 20.09 3.15 -20.00
C ARG A 59 19.34 4.48 -19.92
N ARG A 60 19.93 5.56 -20.41
CA ARG A 60 19.26 6.88 -20.49
C ARG A 60 18.06 6.81 -21.43
N GLN A 61 18.22 6.23 -22.62
CA GLN A 61 17.13 6.07 -23.59
C GLN A 61 15.97 5.24 -23.02
N ARG A 62 16.25 4.13 -22.34
CA ARG A 62 15.22 3.32 -21.68
C ARG A 62 14.49 4.07 -20.57
N ARG A 63 15.19 4.93 -19.83
CA ARG A 63 14.57 5.78 -18.81
C ARG A 63 13.61 6.78 -19.45
N LEU A 64 14.06 7.49 -20.48
CA LEU A 64 13.23 8.44 -21.22
C LEU A 64 12.02 7.77 -21.87
N ALA A 65 12.20 6.60 -22.49
CA ALA A 65 11.10 5.82 -23.08
C ALA A 65 10.07 5.37 -22.04
N ARG A 66 10.47 5.16 -20.78
CA ARG A 66 9.58 4.79 -19.68
C ARG A 66 8.93 6.00 -19.01
N GLU A 67 9.52 7.19 -19.16
CA GLU A 67 8.98 8.45 -18.67
C GLU A 67 7.95 9.06 -19.64
N GLN A 68 7.86 8.57 -20.87
CA GLN A 68 6.76 8.93 -21.77
C GLN A 68 5.46 8.31 -21.22
N PRO A 69 4.46 9.13 -20.83
CA PRO A 69 3.15 8.60 -20.49
C PRO A 69 2.59 7.92 -21.74
N GLY A 70 2.33 6.62 -21.66
CA GLY A 70 1.67 5.92 -22.74
C GLY A 70 0.34 6.60 -23.05
N GLU A 71 0.12 6.99 -24.30
CA GLU A 71 -1.15 7.56 -24.70
C GLU A 71 -2.24 6.49 -24.56
N LEU A 72 -3.35 6.87 -23.91
CA LEU A 72 -4.52 6.01 -23.83
C LEU A 72 -5.05 5.75 -25.23
N THR A 73 -5.29 4.48 -25.54
CA THR A 73 -5.97 4.04 -26.76
C THR A 73 -7.38 4.63 -26.82
N ALA A 74 -7.96 4.72 -28.03
CA ALA A 74 -9.31 5.25 -28.21
C ALA A 74 -10.34 4.47 -27.37
N GLU A 75 -10.24 3.13 -27.37
CA GLU A 75 -11.08 2.23 -26.57
C GLU A 75 -10.97 2.50 -25.07
N GLN A 76 -9.74 2.74 -24.56
CA GLN A 76 -9.54 3.07 -23.14
C GLN A 76 -10.17 4.42 -22.77
N ARG A 77 -10.08 5.42 -23.66
CA ARG A 77 -10.69 6.74 -23.44
C ARG A 77 -12.22 6.64 -23.42
N GLU A 78 -12.79 5.84 -24.31
CA GLU A 78 -14.22 5.57 -24.36
C GLU A 78 -14.71 4.87 -23.08
N LEU A 79 -14.01 3.82 -22.64
CA LEU A 79 -14.33 3.12 -21.40
C LEU A 79 -14.27 4.06 -20.19
N ILE A 80 -13.24 4.91 -20.09
CA ILE A 80 -13.14 5.93 -19.03
C ILE A 80 -14.35 6.87 -19.08
N GLY A 81 -14.75 7.32 -20.27
CA GLY A 81 -15.93 8.16 -20.45
C GLY A 81 -17.21 7.50 -19.94
N ILE A 82 -17.42 6.23 -20.28
CA ILE A 82 -18.57 5.45 -19.81
C ILE A 82 -18.57 5.33 -18.28
N LEU A 83 -17.42 5.01 -17.67
CA LEU A 83 -17.30 4.88 -16.21
C LEU A 83 -17.59 6.20 -15.49
N ILE A 84 -17.07 7.32 -16.00
CA ILE A 84 -17.33 8.64 -15.41
C ILE A 84 -18.83 8.99 -15.52
N ALA A 85 -19.42 8.82 -16.70
CA ALA A 85 -20.84 9.11 -16.91
C ALA A 85 -21.76 8.21 -16.08
N ALA A 86 -21.42 6.94 -15.91
CA ALA A 86 -22.14 6.01 -15.03
C ALA A 86 -22.07 6.46 -13.56
N HIS A 87 -20.87 6.85 -13.10
CA HIS A 87 -20.67 7.31 -11.72
C HIS A 87 -21.48 8.58 -11.43
N GLN A 88 -21.43 9.59 -12.29
CA GLN A 88 -22.16 10.85 -12.12
C GLN A 88 -23.69 10.66 -12.09
N ARG A 89 -24.23 9.64 -12.77
CA ARG A 89 -25.67 9.36 -12.80
C ARG A 89 -26.16 8.56 -11.59
N THR A 90 -25.29 7.78 -10.97
CA THR A 90 -25.67 6.80 -9.94
C THR A 90 -25.14 7.15 -8.56
N PHE A 91 -24.13 8.01 -8.48
CA PHE A 91 -23.56 8.46 -7.22
C PHE A 91 -23.79 9.95 -7.02
N ASP A 92 -24.47 10.27 -5.92
CA ASP A 92 -24.64 11.63 -5.44
C ASP A 92 -23.75 11.85 -4.22
N SER A 93 -22.66 12.61 -4.40
CA SER A 93 -21.73 12.93 -3.31
C SER A 93 -22.35 13.81 -2.22
N SER A 94 -23.45 14.49 -2.51
CA SER A 94 -24.16 15.32 -1.54
C SER A 94 -25.11 14.51 -0.65
N PHE A 95 -25.34 13.23 -0.97
CA PHE A 95 -26.29 12.36 -0.28
C PHE A 95 -27.69 13.00 -0.12
N SER A 96 -28.11 13.83 -1.09
CA SER A 96 -29.37 14.59 -0.98
C SER A 96 -30.59 13.67 -0.90
N GLN A 97 -30.51 12.50 -1.53
CA GLN A 97 -31.57 11.47 -1.48
C GLN A 97 -31.60 10.69 -0.15
N PHE A 98 -30.64 10.94 0.75
CA PHE A 98 -30.49 10.23 2.04
C PHE A 98 -31.15 10.95 3.23
N ALA A 99 -31.86 12.05 3.01
CA ALA A 99 -32.48 12.83 4.07
C ALA A 99 -33.65 12.13 4.82
N HIS A 100 -34.13 10.98 4.34
CA HIS A 100 -35.35 10.31 4.84
C HIS A 100 -35.11 9.04 5.68
N TYR A 101 -33.86 8.70 5.99
CA TYR A 101 -33.54 7.47 6.72
C TYR A 101 -33.63 7.63 8.24
N ARG A 102 -33.79 6.51 8.94
CA ARG A 102 -34.17 6.50 10.36
C ARG A 102 -33.17 7.30 11.20
N PRO A 103 -33.64 8.28 12.01
CA PRO A 103 -32.81 8.92 13.02
C PRO A 103 -32.29 7.88 14.02
N ALA A 104 -31.15 8.15 14.63
CA ALA A 104 -30.64 7.34 15.73
C ALA A 104 -31.69 7.24 16.84
N VAL A 105 -32.19 6.04 17.08
CA VAL A 105 -33.11 5.79 18.19
C VAL A 105 -32.24 5.49 19.39
N ARG A 106 -32.25 6.38 20.39
CA ARG A 106 -31.57 6.16 21.66
C ARG A 106 -32.32 5.05 22.39
N LEU A 107 -31.82 3.81 22.34
CA LEU A 107 -32.43 2.73 23.10
C LEU A 107 -31.96 2.89 24.54
N TYR A 108 -32.80 3.50 25.37
CA TYR A 108 -32.60 3.48 26.81
C TYR A 108 -32.83 2.05 27.28
N ILE A 109 -31.75 1.33 27.56
CA ILE A 109 -31.81 0.03 28.23
C ILE A 109 -31.68 0.33 29.73
N PRO A 110 -32.75 0.23 30.54
CA PRO A 110 -32.60 0.29 31.98
C PRO A 110 -31.75 -0.91 32.40
N SER A 111 -30.64 -0.66 33.09
CA SER A 111 -29.85 -1.72 33.70
C SER A 111 -30.76 -2.54 34.64
N PRO A 112 -30.78 -3.89 34.57
CA PRO A 112 -31.54 -4.68 35.52
C PRO A 112 -30.93 -4.51 36.92
N ARG A 113 -31.61 -3.71 37.76
CA ARG A 113 -31.32 -3.65 39.21
C ARG A 113 -31.42 -5.06 39.77
N SER A 114 -30.33 -5.58 40.31
CA SER A 114 -30.31 -6.80 41.12
C SER A 114 -31.07 -6.58 42.43
N PRO A 115 -31.97 -7.49 42.84
CA PRO A 115 -32.66 -7.38 44.13
C PRO A 115 -31.78 -7.93 45.27
N SER A 116 -31.50 -7.05 46.25
CA SER A 116 -31.33 -7.19 47.72
C SER A 116 -30.69 -8.45 48.37
N PRO A 117 -30.16 -8.33 49.59
CA PRO A 117 -31.01 -8.71 50.72
C PRO A 117 -30.92 -7.77 51.94
N SER A 118 -32.07 -7.63 52.58
CA SER A 118 -32.38 -6.94 53.83
C SER A 118 -31.68 -7.54 55.06
N GLY A 119 -31.26 -6.67 56.00
CA GLY A 119 -30.90 -7.02 57.38
C GLY A 119 -31.73 -6.21 58.40
N PRO A 120 -32.04 -6.75 59.61
CA PRO A 120 -33.13 -6.26 60.47
C PRO A 120 -32.66 -5.33 61.61
N GLY A 121 -33.52 -4.40 62.08
CA GLY A 121 -33.34 -3.71 63.37
C GLY A 121 -34.01 -2.34 63.50
N ALA A 122 -35.15 -2.32 64.21
CA ALA A 122 -36.05 -1.24 64.69
C ALA A 122 -35.43 0.03 65.35
N PRO A 123 -36.20 1.04 65.85
CA PRO A 123 -37.58 1.49 65.59
C PRO A 123 -37.78 3.02 65.37
N SER A 124 -38.94 3.37 64.77
CA SER A 124 -39.83 4.54 64.93
C SER A 124 -39.32 5.88 65.52
N ALA A 125 -39.32 6.95 64.71
CA ALA A 125 -39.66 8.32 65.12
C ALA A 125 -40.20 9.15 63.91
N VAL A 126 -41.15 10.03 64.21
CA VAL A 126 -42.15 10.73 63.36
C VAL A 126 -41.54 11.87 62.48
N PRO A 127 -42.15 12.28 61.34
CA PRO A 127 -41.49 13.13 60.33
C PRO A 127 -41.71 14.63 60.55
N LEU A 128 -40.70 15.45 60.21
CA LEU A 128 -40.90 16.89 59.94
C LEU A 128 -39.84 17.40 58.95
N PRO A 129 -40.22 18.24 57.95
CA PRO A 129 -39.36 18.59 56.83
C PRO A 129 -38.54 19.84 57.14
N GLN A 130 -37.33 19.96 56.58
CA GLN A 130 -36.70 21.21 56.09
C GLN A 130 -35.32 20.92 55.45
N PRO A 131 -34.80 21.85 54.64
CA PRO A 131 -34.08 21.54 53.40
C PRO A 131 -32.56 21.79 53.46
N GLU A 132 -31.87 21.30 52.42
CA GLU A 132 -30.48 21.64 52.02
C GLU A 132 -29.40 21.07 52.99
N CYS A 133 -28.25 20.53 52.60
CA CYS A 133 -27.44 20.55 51.38
C CYS A 133 -26.33 19.50 51.58
N GLY A 134 -25.86 18.85 50.51
CA GLY A 134 -24.61 18.06 50.58
C GLY A 134 -24.60 16.76 49.78
N ALA A 135 -24.12 16.88 48.53
CA ALA A 135 -23.36 15.92 47.74
C ALA A 135 -23.44 14.42 48.09
N GLU A 136 -24.07 13.62 47.23
CA GLU A 136 -23.72 12.21 47.10
C GLU A 136 -23.48 11.86 45.63
N ASP A 137 -22.30 11.28 45.45
CA ASP A 137 -21.68 10.75 44.25
C ASP A 137 -22.63 9.92 43.38
N GLY A 138 -22.61 10.19 42.09
CA GLY A 138 -23.38 9.44 41.11
C GLY A 138 -22.98 9.89 39.74
N ALA A 139 -21.71 9.65 39.37
CA ALA A 139 -21.35 9.60 37.96
C ALA A 139 -22.26 8.54 37.33
N GLU A 140 -23.35 9.01 36.72
CA GLU A 140 -24.22 8.18 35.92
C GLU A 140 -23.35 7.65 34.77
N ASP A 141 -22.84 6.41 34.92
CA ASP A 141 -22.15 5.66 33.88
C ASP A 141 -23.17 5.32 32.78
N VAL A 142 -23.62 6.35 32.06
CA VAL A 142 -24.38 6.26 30.83
C VAL A 142 -23.38 5.87 29.76
N LEU A 143 -23.09 4.57 29.69
CA LEU A 143 -22.34 4.01 28.57
C LEU A 143 -23.09 4.36 27.27
N PRO A 144 -22.44 4.95 26.26
CA PRO A 144 -23.09 5.27 24.99
C PRO A 144 -23.67 3.99 24.40
N ASP A 145 -24.95 4.01 24.03
CA ASP A 145 -25.60 2.91 23.32
C ASP A 145 -24.89 2.71 21.97
N VAL A 146 -23.93 1.77 21.95
CA VAL A 146 -23.04 1.47 20.82
C VAL A 146 -23.85 1.06 19.58
N PHE A 147 -25.10 0.59 19.78
CA PHE A 147 -25.95 0.08 18.72
C PHE A 147 -27.02 1.06 18.22
N SER A 148 -27.17 2.22 18.87
CA SER A 148 -28.13 3.27 18.49
C SER A 148 -28.00 3.74 17.02
N MET A 149 -26.79 3.67 16.46
CA MET A 149 -26.49 4.07 15.08
C MET A 149 -26.59 2.93 14.06
N LEU A 150 -26.73 1.68 14.49
CA LEU A 150 -26.78 0.53 13.58
C LEU A 150 -27.93 0.60 12.56
N PRO A 151 -29.16 0.98 12.93
CA PRO A 151 -30.26 1.09 11.96
C PRO A 151 -29.95 2.12 10.87
N HIS A 152 -29.39 3.26 11.25
CA HIS A 152 -28.99 4.31 10.32
C HIS A 152 -27.85 3.86 9.40
N PHE A 153 -26.87 3.13 9.93
CA PHE A 153 -25.77 2.58 9.14
C PHE A 153 -26.24 1.47 8.18
N ALA A 154 -27.18 0.62 8.60
CA ALA A 154 -27.79 -0.39 7.75
C ALA A 154 -28.54 0.24 6.57
N ASP A 155 -29.27 1.32 6.84
CA ASP A 155 -29.95 2.13 5.83
C ASP A 155 -28.96 2.76 4.83
N LEU A 156 -27.87 3.36 5.34
CA LEU A 156 -26.82 3.97 4.51
C LEU A 156 -26.10 2.95 3.64
N SER A 157 -25.69 1.83 4.23
CA SER A 157 -25.02 0.75 3.51
C SER A 157 -25.94 0.16 2.44
N THR A 158 -27.23 -0.03 2.74
CA THR A 158 -28.22 -0.50 1.77
C THR A 158 -28.35 0.46 0.60
N PHE A 159 -28.51 1.76 0.86
CA PHE A 159 -28.57 2.78 -0.19
C PHE A 159 -27.30 2.77 -1.06
N MET A 160 -26.12 2.72 -0.43
CA MET A 160 -24.83 2.68 -1.14
C MET A 160 -24.70 1.43 -2.02
N ILE A 161 -25.11 0.26 -1.52
CA ILE A 161 -25.12 -0.98 -2.29
C ILE A 161 -26.04 -0.84 -3.51
N GLN A 162 -27.22 -0.24 -3.36
CA GLN A 162 -28.13 0.01 -4.49
C GLN A 162 -27.48 0.91 -5.55
N GLN A 163 -26.75 1.95 -5.16
CA GLN A 163 -26.05 2.81 -6.12
C GLN A 163 -24.92 2.06 -6.84
N VAL A 164 -24.17 1.21 -6.14
CA VAL A 164 -23.14 0.35 -6.75
C VAL A 164 -23.76 -0.64 -7.75
N ILE A 165 -24.91 -1.23 -7.43
CA ILE A 165 -25.63 -2.12 -8.36
C ILE A 165 -26.08 -1.35 -9.60
N LYS A 166 -26.65 -0.15 -9.43
CA LYS A 166 -27.04 0.70 -10.56
C LYS A 166 -25.85 1.09 -11.43
N PHE A 167 -24.72 1.46 -10.80
CA PHE A 167 -23.48 1.75 -11.50
C PHE A 167 -23.00 0.55 -12.32
N ALA A 168 -22.97 -0.65 -11.73
CA ALA A 168 -22.55 -1.86 -12.43
C ALA A 168 -23.44 -2.14 -13.66
N LYS A 169 -24.75 -1.89 -13.57
CA LYS A 169 -25.68 -2.01 -14.70
C LYS A 169 -25.44 -1.01 -15.83
N GLU A 170 -24.64 0.02 -15.64
CA GLU A 170 -24.28 0.98 -16.69
C GLU A 170 -23.01 0.57 -17.46
N ILE A 171 -22.21 -0.35 -16.92
CA ILE A 171 -20.98 -0.80 -17.55
C ILE A 171 -21.29 -1.88 -18.60
N PRO A 172 -20.93 -1.70 -19.89
CA PRO A 172 -21.26 -2.65 -20.96
C PRO A 172 -20.88 -4.10 -20.65
N ALA A 173 -19.69 -4.33 -20.09
CA ALA A 173 -19.21 -5.67 -19.74
C ALA A 173 -20.07 -6.39 -18.67
N PHE A 174 -20.77 -5.65 -17.81
CA PHE A 174 -21.63 -6.21 -16.76
C PHE A 174 -23.08 -6.41 -17.21
N ARG A 175 -23.51 -5.71 -18.27
CA ARG A 175 -24.88 -5.76 -18.80
C ARG A 175 -25.16 -7.03 -19.60
N SER A 176 -24.18 -7.53 -20.34
CA SER A 176 -24.38 -8.62 -21.30
C SER A 176 -24.35 -10.03 -20.68
N GLY A 177 -24.17 -10.18 -19.36
CA GLY A 177 -24.03 -11.51 -18.73
C GLY A 177 -22.77 -12.29 -19.17
N GLU A 178 -21.95 -11.74 -20.08
CA GLU A 178 -20.70 -12.32 -20.58
C GLU A 178 -19.52 -12.16 -19.60
N GLY A 179 -19.75 -11.63 -18.40
CA GLY A 179 -18.76 -11.59 -17.32
C GLY A 179 -18.30 -12.96 -16.81
N ALA A 180 -18.89 -14.07 -17.27
CA ALA A 180 -18.47 -15.43 -16.93
C ALA A 180 -17.58 -16.10 -18.00
N ARG A 181 -17.43 -15.53 -19.20
CA ARG A 181 -16.64 -16.13 -20.30
C ARG A 181 -15.96 -15.06 -21.16
N GLY A 182 -14.98 -14.33 -20.62
CA GLY A 182 -14.24 -13.37 -21.44
C GLY A 182 -13.06 -12.71 -20.74
N GLY A 183 -11.89 -13.34 -20.84
CA GLY A 183 -10.58 -12.69 -20.88
C GLY A 183 -10.29 -11.57 -19.87
N PHE A 184 -9.90 -11.95 -18.65
CA PHE A 184 -8.92 -11.14 -17.93
C PHE A 184 -7.70 -11.03 -18.86
N LEU A 185 -7.43 -9.80 -19.32
CA LEU A 185 -6.31 -9.45 -20.19
C LEU A 185 -5.07 -10.27 -19.81
N GLY A 186 -4.61 -11.08 -20.78
CA GLY A 186 -3.51 -11.99 -20.62
C GLY A 186 -2.25 -11.27 -20.13
N VAL A 187 -1.97 -11.40 -18.84
CA VAL A 187 -0.62 -11.36 -18.33
C VAL A 187 -0.05 -12.75 -18.61
N PRO A 188 0.85 -12.94 -19.58
CA PRO A 188 1.46 -14.24 -19.79
C PRO A 188 2.20 -14.63 -18.50
N PRO A 189 2.05 -15.87 -17.99
CA PRO A 189 2.83 -16.33 -16.86
C PRO A 189 4.32 -16.26 -17.24
N PRO A 190 5.23 -15.94 -16.30
CA PRO A 190 6.66 -15.92 -16.58
C PRO A 190 7.07 -17.32 -17.06
N THR A 191 7.45 -17.41 -18.33
CA THR A 191 8.06 -18.60 -18.91
C THR A 191 9.32 -18.93 -18.10
N ARG A 192 9.24 -19.96 -17.25
CA ARG A 192 10.43 -20.60 -16.69
C ARG A 192 11.17 -21.24 -17.87
N GLN A 193 12.23 -20.60 -18.33
CA GLN A 193 13.23 -21.25 -19.16
C GLN A 193 13.97 -22.26 -18.27
N CYS A 194 13.49 -23.50 -18.28
CA CYS A 194 14.29 -24.63 -17.83
C CYS A 194 15.36 -24.88 -18.90
N HIS A 195 16.60 -24.51 -18.59
CA HIS A 195 17.75 -24.94 -19.37
C HIS A 195 17.92 -26.46 -19.21
N PRO A 196 18.11 -27.23 -20.30
CA PRO A 196 18.47 -28.63 -20.19
C PRO A 196 19.89 -28.73 -19.60
N THR A 197 20.03 -29.37 -18.44
CA THR A 197 21.34 -29.83 -17.97
C THR A 197 21.76 -30.97 -18.87
N ALA A 198 22.81 -30.74 -19.67
CA ALA A 198 23.52 -31.78 -20.39
C ALA A 198 24.15 -32.76 -19.39
N SER A 199 23.55 -33.93 -19.24
CA SER A 199 24.22 -35.09 -18.64
C SER A 199 24.97 -35.82 -19.76
N SER A 200 26.27 -35.53 -19.86
CA SER A 200 27.25 -36.40 -20.50
C SER A 200 27.31 -37.72 -19.73
N GLY A 201 27.20 -38.84 -20.43
CA GLY A 201 27.37 -40.17 -19.86
C GLY A 201 28.79 -40.46 -19.35
N ARG A 202 28.85 -41.43 -18.45
CA ARG A 202 29.80 -42.54 -18.43
C ARG A 202 29.09 -43.75 -17.85
#